data_AF-A0A8S2Y4P7-F1
#
_entry.id   AF-A0A8S2Y4P7-F1
#
_cell.length_a   1.000
_cell.length_b   1.000
_cell.length_c   1.000
_cell.angle_alpha   90.00
_cell.angle_beta   90.00
_cell.angle_gamma   90.00
#
_symmetry.space_group_name_H-M   'P 1'
#
loop_
_entity.id
_entity.type
_entity.pdbx_description
1 polymer ?
#
loop_
_entity_poly.entity_id
_entity_poly.type
_entity_poly.pdbx_seq_one_letter_code
_entity_poly.pdbx_strand_id
1 'polypeptide(L)' 'MTMNIYVAQDIDSNDVLHVAVRTDNSVSRATIKAIFPGATILKYKDPNTNVWT' A
#
# COMPACT_ATOMS: atom_id res chain seq x y z
N MET A 1 -17.33 -6.24 -6.87
CA MET A 1 -16.75 -5.04 -6.22
C MET A 1 -15.24 -5.16 -6.30
N THR A 2 -14.56 -4.16 -6.85
CA THR A 2 -13.09 -4.14 -6.89
C THR A 2 -12.61 -3.30 -5.72
N MET A 3 -11.80 -3.89 -4.84
CA MET A 3 -11.20 -3.19 -3.71
C MET A 3 -9.82 -2.69 -4.12
N ASN A 4 -9.42 -1.50 -3.65
CA ASN A 4 -8.11 -0.92 -3.88
C ASN A 4 -7.50 -0.51 -2.55
N ILE A 5 -6.17 -0.57 -2.43
CA ILE A 5 -5.42 0.09 -1.37
C ILE A 5 -4.68 1.31 -1.92
N TYR A 6 -4.43 2.26 -1.04
CA TYR A 6 -3.72 3.49 -1.32
C TYR A 6 -2.31 3.35 -0.74
N VAL A 7 -1.29 3.45 -1.59
CA VAL A 7 0.10 3.24 -1.18
C VAL A 7 0.93 4.42 -1.67
N ALA A 8 1.76 4.94 -0.78
CA ALA A 8 2.74 5.98 -1.08
C ALA A 8 4.12 5.55 -0.57
N GLN A 9 5.18 6.13 -1.12
CA GLN A 9 6.55 5.85 -0.68
C GLN A 9 6.82 6.40 0.73
N ASP A 10 6.18 7.52 1.07
CA ASP A 10 6.28 8.20 2.35
C ASP A 10 4.88 8.62 2.84
N ILE A 11 4.72 8.79 4.16
CA ILE A 11 3.45 9.17 4.78
C ILE A 11 3.03 10.60 4.40
N ASP A 12 4.00 11.49 4.18
CA ASP A 12 3.75 12.88 3.81
C ASP A 12 3.74 13.07 2.28
N SER A 13 3.80 11.98 1.52
CA SER A 13 3.77 12.03 0.06
C SER A 13 2.34 12.29 -0.44
N ASN A 14 2.19 13.35 -1.24
CA ASN A 14 0.96 13.59 -1.99
C ASN A 14 0.83 12.67 -3.23
N ASP A 15 1.90 11.95 -3.57
CA ASP A 15 1.90 10.98 -4.66
C ASP A 15 1.47 9.61 -4.13
N VAL A 16 0.15 9.39 -4.13
CA VAL A 16 -0.50 8.18 -3.65
C VAL A 16 -1.00 7.38 -4.85
N LEU A 17 -0.63 6.10 -4.91
CA LEU A 17 -1.00 5.20 -6.00
C LEU A 17 -2.07 4.20 -5.55
N HIS A 18 -3.02 3.93 -6.44
CA HIS A 18 -4.05 2.91 -6.24
C HIS A 18 -3.54 1.54 -6.67
N VAL A 19 -3.57 0.57 -5.76
CA VAL A 19 -3.21 -0.81 -6.05
C VAL A 19 -4.44 -1.70 -5.92
N ALA A 20 -4.78 -2.40 -7.00
CA ALA A 20 -5.90 -3.32 -7.01
C ALA A 20 -5.66 -4.49 -6.07
N VAL A 21 -6.66 -4.76 -5.23
CA VAL A 21 -6.69 -5.89 -4.32
C VAL A 21 -7.38 -7.04 -5.02
N ARG A 22 -6.82 -8.24 -4.87
CA ARG A 22 -7.41 -9.48 -5.36
C ARG A 22 -8.68 -9.80 -4.59
N THR A 23 -9.45 -10.76 -5.10
CA THR A 23 -10.72 -11.19 -4.50
C THR A 23 -10.55 -11.84 -3.11
N ASP A 24 -9.33 -12.27 -2.76
CA ASP A 24 -8.96 -12.82 -1.45
C ASP A 24 -8.45 -11.75 -0.46
N ASN A 25 -8.67 -10.47 -0.75
CA ASN A 25 -8.16 -9.32 0.01
C ASN A 25 -6.63 -9.24 0.09
N SER A 26 -5.90 -9.92 -0.81
CA SER A 26 -4.44 -9.85 -0.89
C SER A 26 -3.95 -8.93 -2.01
N VAL A 27 -2.71 -8.45 -1.85
CA VAL A 27 -1.97 -7.75 -2.91
C VAL A 27 -0.66 -8.50 -3.17
N SER A 28 -0.33 -8.67 -4.45
CA SER A 28 0.91 -9.35 -4.84
C SER A 28 2.13 -8.48 -4.57
N ARG A 29 3.17 -9.07 -3.97
CA ARG A 29 4.49 -8.44 -3.84
C ARG A 29 5.07 -7.99 -5.19
N ALA A 30 4.80 -8.72 -6.26
CA ALA A 30 5.26 -8.35 -7.60
C ALA A 30 4.62 -7.04 -8.08
N THR A 31 3.33 -6.84 -7.78
CA THR A 31 2.61 -5.59 -8.11
C THR A 31 3.21 -4.41 -7.36
N ILE A 32 3.48 -4.57 -6.06
CA ILE A 32 4.12 -3.51 -5.25
C ILE A 32 5.53 -3.20 -5.77
N LYS A 33 6.35 -4.21 -6.09
CA LYS A 33 7.70 -4.00 -6.62
C LYS A 33 7.73 -3.37 -8.01
N ALA A 34 6.71 -3.62 -8.83
CA ALA A 34 6.59 -2.98 -10.14
C ALA A 34 6.35 -1.46 -10.02
N ILE A 35 5.68 -1.03 -8.95
CA ILE A 35 5.39 0.37 -8.67
C ILE A 35 6.52 1.03 -7.88
N PHE A 36 7.01 0.35 -6.85
CA PHE A 36 8.09 0.80 -5.96
C PHE A 36 9.27 -0.18 -6.05
N PRO A 37 10.18 0.01 -7.03
CA PRO A 37 11.36 -0.84 -7.18
C PRO A 37 12.20 -0.82 -5.90
N GLY A 38 12.42 -1.99 -5.32
CA GLY A 38 13.18 -2.14 -4.06
C GLY A 38 12.31 -2.19 -2.79
N ALA A 39 10.99 -1.99 -2.89
CA ALA A 39 10.11 -2.16 -1.74
C ALA A 39 10.11 -3.61 -1.22
N THR A 40 10.38 -3.78 0.08
CA THR A 40 10.44 -5.07 0.76
C THR A 40 9.30 -5.26 1.76
N ILE A 41 8.90 -4.17 2.41
CA ILE A 41 7.87 -4.11 3.46
C ILE A 41 6.98 -2.89 3.19
N LEU A 42 5.69 -3.06 3.43
CA LEU A 42 4.74 -1.96 3.56
C LEU A 42 4.49 -1.76 5.05
N LYS A 43 4.45 -0.50 5.49
CA LYS A 43 4.04 -0.12 6.85
C LYS A 43 2.72 0.62 6.75
N TYR A 44 1.86 0.42 7.73
CA TYR A 44 0.59 1.13 7.86
C TYR A 44 0.61 1.95 9.15
N LYS A 45 0.20 3.21 9.06
CA LYS A 45 -0.05 4.04 10.24
C LYS A 45 -1.55 4.14 10.45
N ASP A 46 -2.03 3.64 11.58
CA ASP A 46 -3.43 3.77 11.93
C ASP A 46 -3.77 5.25 12.19
N PRO A 47 -4.77 5.85 11.50
CA PRO A 47 -5.07 7.27 11.63
C PRO A 47 -5.75 7.62 12.96
N ASN A 48 -6.39 6.65 13.62
CA ASN A 48 -7.09 6.86 14.89
C ASN A 48 -6.12 6.80 16.07
N THR A 49 -5.16 5.87 16.02
CA THR A 49 -4.22 5.62 17.13
C THR A 49 -2.80 6.16 16.88
N ASN A 50 -2.48 6.55 15.65
CA ASN A 50 -1.14 6.97 15.21
C ASN A 50 -0.03 5.91 15.40
N VAL A 51 -0.41 4.64 15.58
CA VAL A 51 0.53 3.52 15.74
C VAL A 51 0.94 2.97 14.38
N TRP A 52 2.22 2.60 14.24
CA TRP A 52 2.76 1.91 13.06
C TRP A 52 2.64 0.40 13.20
N THR A 53 2.12 -0.27 12.18
CA THR A 53 2.01 -1.74 12.07
C THR A 53 2.60 -2.23 10.75
#